data_AF-A0A1G7KDP1-F1
#
_entry.id   AF-A0A1G7KDP1-F1
#
_cell.length_a   1.000
_cell.length_b   1.000
_cell.length_c   1.000
_cell.angle_alpha   90.00
_cell.angle_beta   90.00
_cell.angle_gamma   90.00
#
_symmetry.space_group_name_H-M   'P 1'
#
loop_
_entity.id
_entity.type
_entity.pdbx_description
1 polymer ?
#
loop_
_entity_poly.entity_id
_entity_poly.type
_entity_poly.pdbx_seq_one_letter_code
_entity_poly.pdbx_strand_id
1 'polypeptide(L)' 'METLIVQPKTKEQLTALKAFIKAMKIDFKSEKSPYDPAFVEKINQGRKDIKNGKGVKIDTKDLWK' A
#
# COMPACT_ATOMS: atom_id res chain seq x y z
N MET A 1 1.81 -5.84 -24.26
CA MET A 1 0.89 -4.85 -23.66
C MET A 1 1.57 -4.27 -22.43
N GLU A 2 1.46 -2.97 -22.25
CA GLU A 2 2.10 -2.24 -21.14
C GLU A 2 1.07 -1.75 -20.13
N THR A 3 1.50 -1.50 -18.89
CA THR A 3 0.65 -0.99 -17.82
C THR A 3 0.88 0.51 -17.66
N LEU A 4 -0.18 1.30 -17.81
CA LEU A 4 -0.15 2.73 -17.53
C LEU A 4 -0.61 3.01 -16.09
N ILE A 5 0.27 3.64 -15.29
CA ILE A 5 -0.04 4.08 -13.93
C ILE A 5 -0.23 5.61 -13.94
N VAL A 6 -1.40 6.08 -13.56
CA VAL A 6 -1.73 7.52 -13.53
C VAL A 6 -1.88 7.99 -12.09
N GLN A 7 -1.14 9.04 -11.72
CA GLN A 7 -1.09 9.58 -10.34
C GLN A 7 -1.68 11.00 -10.30
N PRO A 8 -3.01 11.16 -10.20
CA PRO A 8 -3.63 12.47 -10.11
C PRO A 8 -3.22 13.19 -8.83
N LYS A 9 -2.87 14.49 -8.94
CA LYS A 9 -2.41 15.32 -7.82
C LYS A 9 -3.55 16.02 -7.08
N THR A 10 -4.73 16.12 -7.69
CA THR A 10 -5.92 16.76 -7.11
C THR A 10 -7.15 15.86 -7.20
N LYS A 11 -8.15 16.12 -6.35
CA LYS A 11 -9.44 15.40 -6.37
C LYS A 11 -10.21 15.62 -7.68
N GLU A 12 -10.10 16.81 -8.25
CA GLU A 12 -10.72 17.16 -9.55
C GLU A 12 -10.11 16.33 -10.68
N GLN A 13 -8.77 16.22 -10.74
CA GLN A 13 -8.08 15.37 -11.71
C GLN A 13 -8.50 13.91 -11.59
N LEU A 14 -8.57 13.38 -10.37
CA LEU A 14 -9.03 12.01 -10.12
C LEU A 14 -10.47 11.81 -10.61
N THR A 15 -11.34 12.79 -10.42
CA THR A 15 -12.75 12.73 -10.80
C THR A 15 -12.92 12.74 -12.32
N ALA A 16 -12.23 13.67 -13.00
CA ALA A 16 -12.22 13.76 -14.45
C ALA A 16 -11.67 12.47 -15.09
N LEU A 17 -10.56 11.94 -14.57
CA LEU A 17 -9.93 10.71 -15.07
C LEU A 17 -10.87 9.50 -14.93
N LYS A 18 -11.54 9.35 -13.79
CA LYS A 18 -12.52 8.27 -13.58
C LYS A 18 -13.68 8.35 -14.56
N ALA A 19 -14.19 9.55 -14.83
CA ALA A 19 -15.27 9.74 -15.79
C ALA A 19 -14.83 9.33 -17.21
N PHE A 20 -13.63 9.74 -17.62
CA PHE A 20 -13.08 9.43 -18.93
C PHE A 20 -12.85 7.93 -19.13
N ILE A 21 -12.19 7.27 -18.18
CA ILE A 21 -11.93 5.82 -18.22
C ILE A 21 -13.25 5.03 -18.28
N LYS A 22 -14.25 5.44 -17.50
CA LYS A 22 -15.58 4.80 -17.49
C LYS A 22 -16.31 4.98 -18.82
N ALA A 23 -16.22 6.16 -19.44
CA ALA A 23 -16.82 6.42 -20.76
C ALA A 23 -16.21 5.53 -21.85
N MET A 24 -14.92 5.23 -21.73
CA MET A 24 -14.21 4.31 -22.64
C MET A 24 -14.45 2.82 -22.32
N LYS A 25 -15.24 2.50 -21.29
CA LYS A 25 -15.48 1.12 -20.83
C LYS A 25 -14.19 0.36 -20.50
N ILE A 26 -13.18 1.05 -19.98
CA ILE A 26 -11.93 0.45 -19.53
C ILE A 26 -12.04 0.13 -18.03
N ASP A 27 -11.65 -1.09 -17.65
CA ASP A 27 -11.57 -1.48 -16.25
C ASP A 27 -10.37 -0.82 -15.56
N PHE A 28 -10.58 -0.28 -14.36
CA PHE A 28 -9.51 0.34 -13.57
C PHE A 28 -9.60 -0.04 -12.10
N LYS A 29 -8.43 -0.03 -11.45
CA LYS A 29 -8.30 -0.21 -10.00
C LYS A 29 -7.85 1.10 -9.37
N SER A 30 -8.40 1.41 -8.20
CA SER A 30 -7.99 2.57 -7.41
C SER A 30 -7.48 2.06 -6.07
N GLU A 31 -6.16 2.10 -5.89
CA GLU A 31 -5.54 1.77 -4.62
C GLU A 31 -5.44 3.04 -3.78
N LYS A 32 -6.07 3.03 -2.59
CA LYS A 32 -6.03 4.15 -1.64
C LYS A 32 -4.88 4.03 -0.65
N SER A 33 -4.32 2.84 -0.49
CA SER A 33 -3.23 2.62 0.45
C SER A 33 -1.94 3.12 -0.20
N PRO A 34 -1.17 4.00 0.47
CA PRO A 34 0.19 4.32 0.01
C PRO A 34 1.14 3.12 0.14
N TYR A 35 0.69 2.06 0.81
CA TYR A 35 1.43 0.84 1.03
C TYR A 35 0.86 -0.30 0.21
N ASP A 36 1.77 -1.04 -0.43
CA ASP A 36 1.48 -2.30 -1.09
C ASP A 36 0.73 -3.27 -0.15
N PRO A 37 -0.33 -3.96 -0.61
CA PRO A 37 -1.11 -4.88 0.22
C PRO A 37 -0.29 -6.02 0.82
N ALA A 38 0.69 -6.58 0.10
CA ALA A 38 1.54 -7.65 0.62
C ALA A 38 2.51 -7.11 1.70
N PHE A 39 2.95 -5.86 1.59
CA PHE A 39 3.66 -5.18 2.68
C PHE A 39 2.78 -5.05 3.94
N VAL A 40 1.52 -4.63 3.78
CA VAL A 40 0.56 -4.52 4.90
C VAL A 40 0.33 -5.89 5.57
N GLU A 41 0.20 -6.95 4.78
CA GLU A 41 0.04 -8.32 5.28
C GLU A 41 1.23 -8.76 6.14
N LYS A 42 2.46 -8.53 5.67
CA LYS A 42 3.69 -8.84 6.43
C LYS A 42 3.75 -8.10 7.76
N ILE A 43 3.42 -6.81 7.78
CA ILE A 43 3.38 -6.00 9.02
C ILE A 43 2.35 -6.56 10.00
N ASN A 44 1.16 -6.93 9.51
CA ASN A 44 0.13 -7.50 10.36
C ASN A 44 0.52 -8.88 10.90
N GLN A 45 1.21 -9.70 10.11
CA GLN A 45 1.75 -10.98 10.57
C GLN A 45 2.80 -10.77 11.67
N GLY A 46 3.75 -9.84 11.48
CA GLY A 46 4.73 -9.50 12.52
C GLY A 46 4.08 -9.05 13.83
N ARG A 47 3.02 -8.23 13.77
CA ARG A 47 2.24 -7.85 14.97
C ARG A 47 1.61 -9.05 15.67
N LYS A 48 1.10 -10.05 14.92
CA LYS A 48 0.56 -11.29 15.50
C LYS A 48 1.67 -12.11 16.15
N ASP A 49 2.81 -12.26 15.48
CA ASP A 49 3.94 -13.04 15.99
C ASP A 49 4.53 -12.44 17.28
N ILE A 50 4.62 -11.11 17.38
CA ILE A 50 5.00 -10.42 18.62
C ILE A 50 4.00 -10.71 19.74
N LYS A 51 2.69 -10.62 19.47
CA LYS A 51 1.65 -10.96 20.46
C LYS A 51 1.72 -12.42 20.90
N ASN A 52 2.13 -13.31 20.01
CA ASN A 52 2.30 -14.74 20.27
C ASN A 52 3.67 -15.08 20.88
N GLY A 53 4.48 -14.08 21.27
CA GLY A 53 5.77 -14.31 21.93
C GLY A 53 6.90 -14.77 21.01
N LYS A 54 6.75 -14.69 19.68
CA LYS A 54 7.77 -15.09 18.69
C LYS A 54 8.75 -13.97 18.33
N GLY A 55 8.69 -12.83 19.03
CA GLY A 55 9.59 -11.70 18.84
C GLY A 55 10.79 -11.76 19.78
N VAL A 56 11.89 -11.10 19.39
CA VAL A 56 13.05 -10.88 20.26
C VAL A 56 13.06 -9.41 20.67
N LYS A 57 13.24 -9.15 21.97
CA LYS A 57 13.47 -7.81 22.48
C LYS A 57 14.98 -7.58 22.56
N ILE A 58 15.46 -6.51 21.95
CA ILE A 58 16.86 -6.09 21.99
C ILE A 58 16.88 -4.70 22.64
N ASP A 59 17.74 -4.51 23.64
CA ASP A 59 17.92 -3.19 24.25
C ASP A 59 18.74 -2.29 23.33
N THR A 60 18.43 -0.99 23.28
CA THR A 60 19.08 -0.04 22.37
C THR A 60 20.60 0.00 22.54
N LYS A 61 21.09 -0.29 23.75
CA LYS A 61 22.53 -0.35 24.06
C LYS A 61 23.25 -1.50 23.34
N ASP A 62 22.53 -2.54 22.94
CA ASP A 62 23.07 -3.71 22.24
C ASP A 62 23.00 -3.57 20.70
N LEU A 63 22.37 -2.51 20.17
CA LEU A 63 22.24 -2.29 18.73
C LEU A 63 23.50 -1.75 18.06
N TRP A 64 24.47 -1.23 18.83
CA TRP A 64 25.60 -0.44 18.32
C TRP A 64 26.97 -0.97 18.78
N LYS A 65 27.07 -2.27 19.04
CA LYS A 65 28.35 -2.93 19.35
C LYS A 65 29.15 -3.26 18.10
#